data_AF-A0AAV5ZY63-F1
#
_entry.id   AF-A0AAV5ZY63-F1
#
_cell.length_a   1.000
_cell.length_b   1.000
_cell.length_c   1.000
_cell.angle_alpha   90.00
_cell.angle_beta   90.00
_cell.angle_gamma   90.00
#
_symmetry.space_group_name_H-M   'P 1'
#
loop_
_entity.id
_entity.type
_entity.pdbx_description
1 polymer ?
#
loop_
_entity_poly.entity_id
_entity_poly.type
_entity_poly.pdbx_seq_one_letter_code
_entity_poly.pdbx_strand_id
1 'polypeptide(L)'
;MAKDRKGQGDKTGSTRRSAAPSRRWATGLTIAVVAAAIVSYFAYRAVADLPGVKFADQGNAHIQMVTESHAPYNSDPPTSGPHLPYIAPWGIHTEPIARELQVHNLEDGGVMVQYQCPTPCPDLVDKLTRIVQRFETQVILAPYPGMPTRIALTAWTRLDAFDAFDEARILRFIRAYRGIDHHKG
;
A
#
# COMPACT_ATOMS: atom_id res chain seq x y z
N MET A 1 17.21 -96.30 31.93
CA MET A 1 18.52 -95.62 32.04
C MET A 1 18.97 -95.28 30.63
N ALA A 2 19.25 -93.99 30.36
CA ALA A 2 19.59 -93.34 29.07
C ALA A 2 18.46 -93.33 28.00
N LYS A 3 18.16 -92.25 27.26
CA LYS A 3 18.90 -91.01 26.99
C LYS A 3 17.95 -89.88 26.54
N ASP A 4 18.24 -88.67 26.99
CA ASP A 4 17.74 -87.38 26.47
C ASP A 4 17.90 -87.22 24.95
N ARG A 5 16.91 -86.57 24.31
CA ARG A 5 17.15 -85.60 23.22
C ARG A 5 16.13 -84.45 23.27
N LYS A 6 16.64 -83.29 23.71
CA LYS A 6 16.03 -81.96 23.64
C LYS A 6 15.84 -81.55 22.16
N GLY A 7 14.62 -81.26 21.75
CA GLY A 7 14.32 -80.58 20.49
C GLY A 7 14.57 -79.07 20.64
N GLN A 8 15.46 -78.53 19.83
CA GLN A 8 15.78 -77.11 19.73
C GLN A 8 14.99 -76.54 18.55
N GLY A 9 13.94 -75.79 18.85
CA GLY A 9 13.10 -75.08 17.87
C GLY A 9 13.55 -73.63 17.72
N ASP A 10 13.95 -73.31 16.52
CA ASP A 10 14.62 -72.08 16.05
C ASP A 10 13.74 -70.82 16.21
N LYS A 11 14.25 -69.79 16.89
CA LYS A 11 13.62 -68.47 16.97
C LYS A 11 14.08 -67.64 15.78
N THR A 12 13.32 -67.69 14.68
CA THR A 12 13.52 -66.81 13.54
C THR A 12 13.17 -65.37 13.94
N GLY A 13 14.20 -64.55 14.13
CA GLY A 13 14.08 -63.11 14.33
C GLY A 13 13.58 -62.43 13.07
N SER A 14 12.32 -61.98 13.08
CA SER A 14 11.80 -61.05 12.08
C SER A 14 12.44 -59.68 12.28
N THR A 15 13.48 -59.37 11.50
CA THR A 15 14.01 -58.01 11.37
C THR A 15 12.97 -57.13 10.68
N ARG A 16 12.28 -56.28 11.43
CA ARG A 16 11.50 -55.16 10.87
C ARG A 16 12.46 -54.22 10.13
N ARG A 17 12.51 -54.33 8.80
CA ARG A 17 13.12 -53.29 7.95
C ARG A 17 12.25 -52.05 8.03
N SER A 18 12.74 -51.01 8.70
CA SER A 18 12.20 -49.66 8.62
C SER A 18 12.29 -49.21 7.16
N ALA A 19 11.13 -49.06 6.50
CA ALA A 19 11.07 -48.49 5.17
C ALA A 19 11.51 -47.02 5.24
N ALA A 20 12.70 -46.71 4.73
CA ALA A 20 13.16 -45.33 4.59
C ALA A 20 12.16 -44.57 3.69
N PRO A 21 11.80 -43.31 4.04
CA PRO A 21 10.83 -42.55 3.27
C PRO A 21 11.31 -42.40 1.82
N SER A 22 10.45 -42.75 0.88
CA SER A 22 10.81 -42.76 -0.54
C SER A 22 11.24 -41.36 -1.01
N ARG A 23 12.34 -41.31 -1.76
CA ARG A 23 13.01 -40.09 -2.27
C ARG A 23 12.06 -39.09 -2.95
N ARG A 24 10.91 -39.56 -3.46
CA ARG A 24 9.81 -38.76 -4.04
C ARG A 24 9.14 -37.78 -3.07
N TRP A 25 9.07 -38.13 -1.79
CA TRP A 25 8.47 -37.27 -0.76
C TRP A 25 9.39 -36.10 -0.39
N ALA A 26 10.71 -36.34 -0.35
CA ALA A 26 11.70 -35.30 -0.14
C ALA A 26 11.71 -34.28 -1.29
N THR A 27 11.64 -34.74 -2.54
CA THR A 27 11.59 -33.85 -3.71
C THR A 27 10.32 -33.00 -3.74
N GLY A 28 9.15 -33.57 -3.42
CA GLY A 28 7.89 -32.82 -3.33
C GLY A 28 7.93 -31.71 -2.27
N LEU A 29 8.53 -31.99 -1.11
CA LEU A 29 8.71 -31.00 -0.04
C LEU A 29 9.65 -29.86 -0.46
N THR A 30 10.76 -30.16 -1.13
CA THR A 30 11.70 -29.14 -1.62
C THR A 30 11.05 -28.21 -2.65
N ILE A 31 10.29 -28.76 -3.61
CA ILE A 31 9.56 -27.95 -4.60
C ILE A 31 8.54 -27.04 -3.91
N ALA A 32 7.79 -27.54 -2.94
CA ALA A 32 6.82 -26.75 -2.19
C ALA A 32 7.48 -25.59 -1.41
N VAL A 33 8.62 -25.84 -0.76
CA VAL A 33 9.38 -24.80 -0.03
C VAL A 33 9.92 -23.74 -0.97
N VAL A 34 10.50 -24.13 -2.11
CA VAL A 34 11.02 -23.18 -3.11
C VAL A 34 9.88 -22.36 -3.70
N ALA A 35 8.75 -22.98 -4.06
CA ALA A 35 7.58 -22.27 -4.55
C ALA A 35 7.04 -21.28 -3.52
N ALA A 36 6.94 -21.68 -2.26
CA ALA A 36 6.53 -20.79 -1.17
C ALA A 36 7.51 -19.61 -1.00
N ALA A 37 8.82 -19.86 -1.03
CA ALA A 37 9.83 -18.81 -0.93
C ALA A 37 9.76 -17.82 -2.10
N ILE A 38 9.53 -18.30 -3.32
CA ILE A 38 9.34 -17.46 -4.51
C ILE A 38 8.09 -16.59 -4.36
N VAL A 39 6.95 -17.18 -3.99
CA VAL A 39 5.70 -16.45 -3.75
C VAL A 39 5.88 -15.40 -2.65
N SER A 40 6.51 -15.77 -1.53
CA SER A 40 6.81 -14.85 -0.43
C SER A 40 7.73 -13.71 -0.86
N TYR A 41 8.75 -13.98 -1.68
CA TYR A 41 9.66 -12.96 -2.20
C TYR A 41 8.92 -11.96 -3.09
N PHE A 42 8.11 -12.43 -4.03
CA PHE A 42 7.33 -11.54 -4.92
C PHE A 42 6.27 -10.76 -4.14
N ALA A 43 5.60 -11.37 -3.16
CA ALA A 43 4.67 -10.67 -2.28
C ALA A 43 5.38 -9.60 -1.44
N TYR A 44 6.55 -9.91 -0.87
CA TYR A 44 7.35 -8.95 -0.12
C TYR A 44 7.77 -7.76 -0.99
N ARG A 45 8.27 -8.03 -2.21
CA ARG A 45 8.66 -6.99 -3.17
C ARG A 45 7.47 -6.10 -3.54
N ALA A 46 6.30 -6.67 -3.80
CA ALA A 46 5.10 -5.92 -4.14
C ALA A 46 4.69 -4.94 -3.03
N VAL A 47 4.84 -5.33 -1.75
CA VAL A 47 4.54 -4.45 -0.60
C VAL A 47 5.65 -3.44 -0.33
N ALA A 48 6.92 -3.86 -0.47
CA ALA A 48 8.08 -3.00 -0.25
C ALA A 48 8.21 -1.89 -1.30
N ASP A 49 7.69 -2.10 -2.52
CA ASP A 49 7.80 -1.17 -3.65
C ASP A 49 6.61 -0.19 -3.75
N LEU A 50 5.74 -0.09 -2.73
CA LEU A 50 4.64 0.88 -2.73
C LEU A 50 5.16 2.33 -2.73
N PRO A 51 4.66 3.21 -3.61
CA PRO A 51 5.20 4.56 -3.77
C PRO A 51 4.87 5.49 -2.59
N GLY A 52 5.79 6.40 -2.27
CA GLY A 52 5.62 7.39 -1.20
C GLY A 52 5.86 6.87 0.21
N VAL A 53 6.09 7.80 1.12
CA VAL A 53 6.30 7.56 2.54
C VAL A 53 4.98 7.24 3.22
N LYS A 54 4.97 6.23 4.10
CA LYS A 54 3.81 5.89 4.93
C LYS A 54 3.81 6.71 6.21
N PHE A 55 2.67 7.32 6.52
CA PHE A 55 2.41 8.02 7.77
C PHE A 55 1.50 7.20 8.68
N ALA A 56 1.51 7.49 9.98
CA ALA A 56 0.59 6.86 10.91
C ALA A 56 -0.85 7.30 10.60
N ASP A 57 -1.79 6.38 10.69
CA ASP A 57 -3.21 6.70 10.53
C ASP A 57 -3.70 7.52 11.74
N GLN A 58 -4.30 8.69 11.48
CA GLN A 58 -4.84 9.59 12.51
C GLN A 58 -6.36 9.41 12.72
N GLY A 59 -6.98 8.42 12.07
CA GLY A 59 -8.38 8.05 12.23
C GLY A 59 -9.36 8.84 11.36
N ASN A 60 -10.64 8.59 11.60
CA ASN A 60 -11.82 9.11 10.88
C ASN A 60 -12.63 9.99 11.85
N ALA A 61 -12.05 11.11 12.29
CA ALA A 61 -12.79 12.05 13.12
C ALA A 61 -13.47 13.08 12.23
N HIS A 62 -14.79 13.16 12.27
CA HIS A 62 -15.53 14.15 11.50
C HIS A 62 -15.68 15.45 12.30
N ILE A 63 -15.19 16.56 11.75
CA ILE A 63 -15.39 17.92 12.25
C ILE A 63 -16.42 18.65 11.40
N GLN A 64 -17.15 19.61 11.96
CA GLN A 64 -18.25 20.28 11.25
C GLN A 64 -17.79 21.50 10.43
N MET A 65 -16.66 22.11 10.80
CA MET A 65 -16.14 23.32 10.18
C MET A 65 -14.61 23.29 10.10
N VAL A 66 -14.03 23.92 9.08
CA VAL A 66 -12.56 24.06 8.92
C VAL A 66 -11.90 24.82 10.08
N THR A 67 -12.67 25.60 10.83
CA THR A 67 -12.21 26.37 11.99
C THR A 67 -12.34 25.61 13.30
N GLU A 68 -12.92 24.40 13.29
CA GLU A 68 -13.06 23.58 14.48
C GLU A 68 -11.67 23.08 14.94
N SER A 69 -11.39 23.17 16.24
CA SER A 69 -10.11 22.70 16.77
C SER A 69 -10.02 21.19 16.69
N HIS A 70 -8.91 20.69 16.15
CA HIS A 70 -8.62 19.26 16.09
C HIS A 70 -7.12 18.98 16.30
N ALA A 71 -6.77 17.71 16.47
CA ALA A 71 -5.37 17.30 16.57
C ALA A 71 -4.61 17.67 15.27
N PRO A 72 -3.35 18.16 15.37
CA PRO A 72 -2.59 18.52 14.19
C PRO A 72 -2.31 17.31 13.30
N TYR A 73 -2.25 17.52 11.99
CA TYR A 73 -1.84 16.50 11.03
C TYR A 73 -0.37 16.11 11.21
N ASN A 74 -0.04 14.85 10.95
CA ASN A 74 1.32 14.31 11.06
C ASN A 74 2.11 14.35 9.73
N SER A 75 1.49 14.87 8.67
CA SER A 75 2.06 15.10 7.35
C SER A 75 1.59 16.44 6.78
N ASP A 76 2.37 17.01 5.86
CA ASP A 76 2.03 18.22 5.12
C ASP A 76 2.45 18.06 3.65
N PRO A 77 1.52 18.00 2.68
CA PRO A 77 0.05 18.02 2.85
C PRO A 77 -0.49 16.83 3.67
N PRO A 78 -1.66 16.98 4.33
CA PRO A 78 -2.20 15.95 5.20
C PRO A 78 -2.64 14.70 4.43
N THR A 79 -2.44 13.53 5.06
CA THR A 79 -2.73 12.22 4.48
C THR A 79 -3.82 11.43 5.22
N SER A 80 -4.23 11.83 6.41
CA SER A 80 -5.28 11.20 7.22
C SER A 80 -5.64 12.10 8.40
N GLY A 81 -6.66 11.73 9.17
CA GLY A 81 -7.02 12.44 10.41
C GLY A 81 -8.33 13.21 10.29
N PRO A 82 -8.57 14.19 11.20
CA PRO A 82 -9.83 14.91 11.27
C PRO A 82 -10.19 15.60 9.94
N HIS A 83 -11.45 15.53 9.51
CA HIS A 83 -11.90 16.07 8.23
C HIS A 83 -13.39 16.43 8.22
N LEU A 84 -13.82 17.21 7.23
CA LEU A 84 -15.22 17.62 7.06
C LEU A 84 -16.09 16.44 6.61
N PRO A 85 -17.44 16.42 6.82
CA PRO A 85 -18.32 15.33 6.40
C PRO A 85 -18.74 15.37 4.91
N TYR A 86 -18.02 16.13 4.09
CA TYR A 86 -18.26 16.26 2.67
C TYR A 86 -16.92 16.39 1.95
N ILE A 87 -16.93 16.09 0.66
CA ILE A 87 -15.75 16.10 -0.20
C ILE A 87 -15.67 17.34 -1.09
N ALA A 88 -14.47 17.69 -1.53
CA ALA A 88 -14.30 18.58 -2.69
C ALA A 88 -14.76 17.87 -3.97
N PRO A 89 -15.27 18.60 -4.98
CA PRO A 89 -15.51 18.05 -6.30
C PRO A 89 -14.27 17.36 -6.87
N TRP A 90 -14.44 16.23 -7.53
CA TRP A 90 -13.34 15.56 -8.23
C TRP A 90 -12.84 16.38 -9.42
N GLY A 91 -11.58 16.19 -9.82
CA GLY A 91 -10.99 16.83 -10.99
C GLY A 91 -10.12 18.05 -10.68
N ILE A 92 -10.17 19.06 -11.54
CA ILE A 92 -9.19 20.16 -11.55
C ILE A 92 -9.73 21.35 -10.77
N HIS A 93 -8.90 21.86 -9.87
CA HIS A 93 -9.12 23.08 -9.10
C HIS A 93 -7.99 24.07 -9.37
N THR A 94 -8.36 25.33 -9.52
CA THR A 94 -7.43 26.45 -9.72
C THR A 94 -7.10 27.17 -8.41
N GLU A 95 -7.82 26.86 -7.34
CA GLU A 95 -7.66 27.44 -6.01
C GLU A 95 -7.26 26.37 -4.98
N PRO A 96 -6.56 26.74 -3.90
CA PRO A 96 -6.22 25.80 -2.85
C PRO A 96 -7.47 25.22 -2.19
N ILE A 97 -7.45 23.92 -1.91
CA ILE A 97 -8.50 23.22 -1.17
C ILE A 97 -8.11 23.19 0.31
N ALA A 98 -9.08 23.44 1.20
CA ALA A 98 -8.86 23.35 2.64
C ALA A 98 -8.35 21.95 3.03
N ARG A 99 -7.41 21.90 3.99
CA ARG A 99 -6.74 20.67 4.45
C ARG A 99 -7.75 19.62 4.92
N GLU A 100 -8.74 20.06 5.67
CA GLU A 100 -9.80 19.24 6.27
C GLU A 100 -10.76 18.71 5.20
N LEU A 101 -10.92 19.42 4.08
CA LEU A 101 -11.77 19.00 2.97
C LEU A 101 -11.07 17.96 2.10
N GLN A 102 -9.79 18.20 1.75
CA GLN A 102 -9.02 17.24 0.95
C GLN A 102 -8.83 15.90 1.65
N VAL A 103 -8.76 15.86 2.99
CA VAL A 103 -8.57 14.60 3.73
C VAL A 103 -9.78 13.67 3.59
N HIS A 104 -11.01 14.19 3.51
CA HIS A 104 -12.18 13.34 3.22
C HIS A 104 -12.07 12.74 1.81
N ASN A 105 -11.66 13.51 0.80
CA ASN A 105 -11.40 12.94 -0.52
C ASN A 105 -10.38 11.79 -0.46
N LEU A 106 -9.36 11.87 0.39
CA LEU A 106 -8.38 10.78 0.56
C LEU A 106 -9.00 9.55 1.24
N GLU A 107 -9.93 9.77 2.18
CA GLU A 107 -10.69 8.68 2.81
C GLU A 107 -11.54 7.93 1.79
N ASP A 108 -12.17 8.65 0.86
CA ASP A 108 -12.98 8.11 -0.25
C ASP A 108 -12.14 7.47 -1.38
N GLY A 109 -10.88 7.12 -1.08
CA GLY A 109 -9.94 6.56 -2.05
C GLY A 109 -9.45 7.55 -3.10
N GLY A 110 -9.52 8.84 -2.80
CA GLY A 110 -9.00 9.90 -3.65
C GLY A 110 -7.47 10.00 -3.61
N VAL A 111 -6.93 10.56 -4.67
CA VAL A 111 -5.53 10.97 -4.77
C VAL A 111 -5.46 12.45 -5.07
N MET A 112 -4.77 13.21 -4.23
CA MET A 112 -4.46 14.60 -4.52
C MET A 112 -3.15 14.66 -5.31
N VAL A 113 -3.16 15.42 -6.40
CA VAL A 113 -2.00 15.83 -7.18
C VAL A 113 -1.83 17.33 -6.92
N GLN A 114 -0.93 17.68 -6.02
CA GLN A 114 -0.75 19.05 -5.57
C GLN A 114 0.54 19.65 -6.12
N TYR A 115 0.49 20.94 -6.42
CA TYR A 115 1.64 21.69 -6.93
C TYR A 115 1.82 23.01 -6.20
N GLN A 116 3.07 23.44 -6.12
CA GLN A 116 3.40 24.79 -5.65
C GLN A 116 4.35 25.45 -6.64
N CYS A 117 4.09 26.73 -6.91
CA CYS A 117 4.78 27.48 -7.93
C CYS A 117 5.14 28.87 -7.39
N PRO A 118 6.38 29.03 -6.86
CA PRO A 118 6.84 30.32 -6.34
C PRO A 118 6.86 31.42 -7.40
N THR A 119 6.96 31.00 -8.66
CA THR A 119 6.73 31.82 -9.86
C THR A 119 5.73 31.10 -10.76
N PRO A 120 4.98 31.81 -11.62
CA PRO A 120 4.05 31.19 -12.55
C PRO A 120 4.69 30.04 -13.35
N CYS A 121 4.02 28.90 -13.40
CA CYS A 121 4.56 27.64 -13.91
C CYS A 121 3.60 26.90 -14.88
N PRO A 122 3.00 27.59 -15.86
CA PRO A 122 1.91 27.03 -16.67
C PRO A 122 2.24 25.67 -17.28
N ASP A 123 3.47 25.46 -17.76
CA ASP A 123 3.92 24.17 -18.31
C ASP A 123 3.76 22.99 -17.34
N LEU A 124 4.01 23.20 -16.04
CA LEU A 124 3.82 22.16 -15.02
C LEU A 124 2.34 21.89 -14.82
N VAL A 125 1.54 22.94 -14.65
CA VAL A 125 0.09 22.84 -14.42
C VAL A 125 -0.59 22.15 -15.59
N ASP A 126 -0.20 22.46 -16.83
CA ASP A 126 -0.72 21.83 -18.04
C ASP A 126 -0.38 20.35 -18.11
N LYS A 127 0.85 19.97 -17.74
CA LYS A 127 1.26 18.56 -17.68
C LYS A 127 0.47 17.78 -16.63
N LEU A 128 0.29 18.33 -15.43
CA LEU A 128 -0.49 17.71 -14.37
C LEU A 128 -1.98 17.61 -14.74
N THR A 129 -2.53 18.67 -15.35
CA THR A 129 -3.90 18.72 -15.87
C THR A 129 -4.15 17.56 -16.83
N ARG A 130 -3.27 17.35 -17.82
CA ARG A 130 -3.38 16.23 -18.77
C ARG A 130 -3.30 14.84 -18.13
N ILE A 131 -2.65 14.71 -16.98
CA ILE A 131 -2.65 13.45 -16.23
C ILE A 131 -3.99 13.26 -15.52
N VAL A 132 -4.46 14.27 -14.79
CA VAL A 132 -5.70 14.19 -14.00
C VAL A 132 -6.93 13.99 -14.89
N GLN A 133 -6.98 14.60 -16.08
CA GLN A 133 -8.05 14.40 -17.06
C GLN A 133 -8.21 12.96 -17.57
N ARG A 134 -7.27 12.07 -17.29
CA ARG A 134 -7.38 10.63 -17.61
C ARG A 134 -8.28 9.88 -16.63
N PHE A 135 -8.70 10.53 -15.54
CA PHE A 135 -9.49 9.94 -14.48
C PHE A 135 -10.78 10.76 -14.30
N GLU A 136 -11.92 10.11 -14.48
CA GLU A 136 -13.24 10.77 -14.35
C GLU A 136 -13.56 11.14 -12.89
N THR A 137 -12.98 10.43 -11.92
CA THR A 137 -13.20 10.59 -10.48
C THR A 137 -11.97 10.19 -9.67
N GLN A 138 -11.98 10.49 -8.36
CA GLN A 138 -10.99 10.07 -7.35
C GLN A 138 -9.57 10.61 -7.58
N VAL A 139 -9.38 11.58 -8.46
CA VAL A 139 -8.12 12.30 -8.61
C VAL A 139 -8.39 13.78 -8.65
N ILE A 140 -7.68 14.55 -7.83
CA ILE A 140 -7.81 16.00 -7.77
C ILE A 140 -6.49 16.66 -8.13
N LEU A 141 -6.52 17.70 -8.96
CA LEU A 141 -5.42 18.63 -9.14
C LEU A 141 -5.75 19.91 -8.39
N ALA A 142 -4.87 20.39 -7.50
CA ALA A 142 -5.05 21.68 -6.83
C ALA A 142 -3.70 22.33 -6.49
N PRO A 143 -3.59 23.67 -6.48
CA PRO A 143 -2.43 24.33 -5.92
C PRO A 143 -2.36 24.11 -4.39
N TYR A 144 -1.14 24.05 -3.85
CA TYR A 144 -0.87 23.98 -2.43
C TYR A 144 0.31 24.89 -2.06
N PRO A 145 0.07 26.20 -1.85
CA PRO A 145 1.13 27.15 -1.55
C PRO A 145 1.88 26.82 -0.26
N GLY A 146 3.19 27.06 -0.24
CA GLY A 146 4.03 26.87 0.96
C GLY A 146 4.63 25.47 1.12
N MET A 147 4.30 24.53 0.23
CA MET A 147 5.01 23.23 0.17
C MET A 147 6.51 23.41 -0.14
N PRO A 148 7.40 22.61 0.47
CA PRO A 148 8.83 22.69 0.20
C PRO A 148 9.22 22.16 -1.19
N THR A 149 8.46 21.20 -1.72
CA THR A 149 8.67 20.61 -3.04
C THR A 149 7.69 21.15 -4.07
N ARG A 150 8.02 21.09 -5.36
CA ARG A 150 7.12 21.57 -6.42
C ARG A 150 5.86 20.72 -6.60
N ILE A 151 5.93 19.42 -6.32
CA ILE A 151 4.84 18.46 -6.49
C ILE A 151 4.72 17.63 -5.21
N ALA A 152 3.48 17.35 -4.79
CA ALA A 152 3.16 16.37 -3.76
C ALA A 152 1.96 15.55 -4.21
N LEU A 153 2.03 14.24 -3.94
CA LEU A 153 0.95 13.30 -4.18
C LEU A 153 0.51 12.77 -2.83
N THR A 154 -0.76 12.91 -2.48
CA THR A 154 -1.30 12.32 -1.26
C THR A 154 -2.42 11.33 -1.56
N ALA A 155 -2.39 10.24 -0.81
CA ALA A 155 -3.46 9.27 -0.63
C ALA A 155 -3.58 8.96 0.87
N TRP A 156 -4.59 8.21 1.29
CA TRP A 156 -4.73 7.89 2.72
C TRP A 156 -3.44 7.27 3.28
N THR A 157 -2.86 7.90 4.31
CA THR A 157 -1.57 7.55 4.95
C THR A 157 -0.33 7.58 4.06
N ARG A 158 -0.38 8.13 2.85
CA ARG A 158 0.71 8.09 1.86
C ARG A 158 1.01 9.45 1.28
N LEU A 159 2.28 9.85 1.30
CA LEU A 159 2.77 11.09 0.71
C LEU A 159 4.00 10.83 -0.15
N ASP A 160 3.97 11.28 -1.40
CA ASP A 160 5.13 11.29 -2.28
C ASP A 160 5.41 12.72 -2.78
N ALA A 161 6.53 13.31 -2.34
CA ALA A 161 6.89 14.70 -2.59
C ALA A 161 8.21 14.81 -3.37
N PHE A 162 8.24 15.65 -4.41
CA PHE A 162 9.39 15.78 -5.31
C PHE A 162 9.32 17.05 -6.17
N ASP A 163 10.46 17.47 -6.73
CA ASP A 163 10.55 18.73 -7.50
C ASP A 163 10.41 18.56 -9.01
N ALA A 164 11.02 17.51 -9.56
CA ALA A 164 11.05 17.29 -10.99
C ALA A 164 9.79 16.57 -11.47
N PHE A 165 9.12 17.10 -12.49
CA PHE A 165 7.99 16.43 -13.12
C PHE A 165 8.41 15.04 -13.65
N ASP A 166 7.69 14.01 -13.21
CA ASP A 166 7.84 12.62 -13.64
C ASP A 166 6.46 12.00 -13.80
N GLU A 167 5.98 11.93 -15.05
CA GLU A 167 4.66 11.36 -15.37
C GLU A 167 4.54 9.90 -14.91
N ALA A 168 5.60 9.11 -15.06
CA ALA A 168 5.57 7.71 -14.69
C ALA A 168 5.42 7.55 -13.18
N ARG A 169 6.12 8.36 -12.38
CA ARG A 169 5.99 8.39 -10.92
C ARG A 169 4.59 8.78 -10.47
N ILE A 170 4.04 9.86 -11.04
CA ILE A 170 2.69 10.33 -10.72
C ILE A 170 1.65 9.23 -11.01
N LEU A 171 1.71 8.64 -12.21
CA LEU A 171 0.79 7.58 -12.58
C LEU A 171 0.96 6.31 -11.74
N ARG A 172 2.19 5.97 -11.32
CA ARG A 172 2.43 4.85 -10.39
C ARG A 172 1.74 5.09 -9.04
N PHE A 173 1.86 6.29 -8.49
CA PHE A 173 1.20 6.65 -7.23
C PHE A 173 -0.33 6.61 -7.36
N ILE A 174 -0.90 7.24 -8.40
CA ILE A 174 -2.34 7.23 -8.64
C ILE A 174 -2.87 5.80 -8.75
N ARG A 175 -2.23 4.94 -9.55
CA ARG A 175 -2.66 3.54 -9.70
C ARG A 175 -2.52 2.71 -8.43
N ALA A 176 -1.58 3.04 -7.56
CA ALA A 176 -1.37 2.30 -6.32
C ALA A 176 -2.48 2.55 -5.29
N TYR A 177 -3.12 3.72 -5.31
CA TYR A 177 -3.99 4.16 -4.21
C TYR A 177 -5.41 4.58 -4.60
N ARG A 178 -5.64 5.00 -5.85
CA ARG A 178 -6.97 5.45 -6.27
C ARG A 178 -8.00 4.33 -6.09
N GLY A 179 -9.12 4.65 -5.44
CA GLY A 179 -10.24 3.75 -5.24
C GLY A 179 -10.12 2.81 -4.04
N ILE A 180 -9.08 2.95 -3.21
CA ILE A 180 -9.00 2.25 -1.93
C ILE A 180 -9.80 3.08 -0.91
N ASP A 181 -11.03 2.65 -0.63
CA ASP A 181 -11.90 3.29 0.36
C ASP A 181 -11.44 2.98 1.79
N HIS A 182 -11.47 3.99 2.66
CA HIS A 182 -11.02 3.94 4.05
C HIS A 182 -12.13 4.21 5.07
N HIS A 183 -13.38 4.32 4.64
CA HIS A 183 -14.51 4.28 5.56
C HIS A 183 -14.51 2.99 6.38
N LYS A 184 -14.75 3.13 7.68
CA LYS A 184 -15.04 1.98 8.53
C LYS A 184 -16.49 1.58 8.29
N GLY A 185 -16.70 0.40 7.69
CA GLY A 185 -18.02 -0.23 7.59
C GLY A 185 -18.60 -0.66 8.93
#